data_AF-A0A645BMV7-F1
#
_entry.id   AF-A0A645BMV7-F1
#
_cell.length_a   1.000
_cell.length_b   1.000
_cell.length_c   1.000
_cell.angle_alpha   90.00
_cell.angle_beta   90.00
_cell.angle_gamma   90.00
#
_symmetry.space_group_name_H-M   'P 1'
#
loop_
_entity.id
_entity.type
_entity.pdbx_description
1 polymer ?
#
loop_
_entity_poly.entity_id
_entity_poly.type
_entity_poly.pdbx_seq_one_letter_code
_entity_poly.pdbx_strand_id
1 'polypeptide(L)'
;MLLLTNTYRIMEQMNIIFIHKGNSWYLPYALNQVKKSNPNANIILLGDESNNKYPFIKHFLISDYSKAAGSFSLIYKHFSTTNYQHELFCIQRWFIWLEFMQAHNLNSVMLPDTDVLIFQDVTRYYENVEEDFHFTKGSTGYMGFVYIKKQFYLNQICQFITDQYSTASNLKKIR
;
A
#
# COMPACT_ATOMS: atom_id res chain seq x y z
N MET A 1 -26.73 -20.16 34.16
CA MET A 1 -26.43 -18.74 33.89
C MET A 1 -25.02 -18.68 33.32
N LEU A 2 -24.89 -18.88 32.01
CA LEU A 2 -23.61 -18.80 31.29
C LEU A 2 -23.29 -17.32 31.10
N LEU A 3 -22.25 -16.84 31.78
CA LEU A 3 -21.70 -15.50 31.58
C LEU A 3 -21.03 -15.45 30.21
N LEU A 4 -21.72 -14.86 29.23
CA LEU A 4 -21.14 -14.40 27.98
C LEU A 4 -20.19 -13.25 28.30
N THR A 5 -18.91 -13.55 28.50
CA THR A 5 -17.86 -12.53 28.42
C THR A 5 -17.69 -12.16 26.95
N ASN A 6 -18.57 -11.26 26.46
CA ASN A 6 -18.29 -10.46 25.27
C ASN A 6 -17.17 -9.49 25.64
N THR A 7 -15.92 -9.95 25.52
CA THR A 7 -14.78 -9.05 25.41
C THR A 7 -14.94 -8.32 24.09
N TYR A 8 -15.48 -7.10 24.16
CA TYR A 8 -15.40 -6.14 23.07
C TYR A 8 -13.91 -5.87 22.82
N ARG A 9 -13.29 -6.62 21.91
CA ARG A 9 -12.03 -6.20 21.31
C ARG A 9 -12.32 -4.85 20.67
N ILE A 10 -11.69 -3.79 21.16
CA ILE A 10 -11.58 -2.54 20.41
C ILE A 10 -10.79 -2.93 19.17
N MET A 11 -11.49 -3.16 18.07
CA MET A 11 -10.83 -3.41 16.80
C MET A 11 -10.19 -2.09 16.39
N GLU A 12 -8.87 -2.08 16.20
CA GLU A 12 -8.23 -0.96 15.55
C GLU A 12 -8.89 -0.73 14.19
N GLN A 13 -9.18 0.54 13.90
CA GLN A 13 -9.80 0.92 12.65
C GLN A 13 -8.89 0.51 11.48
N MET A 14 -9.43 -0.28 10.55
CA MET A 14 -8.69 -0.73 9.37
C MET A 14 -8.22 0.47 8.53
N ASN A 15 -6.93 0.53 8.20
CA ASN A 15 -6.37 1.52 7.30
C ASN A 15 -6.23 0.93 5.89
N ILE A 16 -6.78 1.63 4.90
CA ILE A 16 -6.67 1.27 3.49
C ILE A 16 -6.02 2.44 2.76
N ILE A 17 -4.82 2.23 2.21
CA ILE A 17 -4.04 3.28 1.57
C ILE A 17 -3.94 3.01 0.08
N PHE A 18 -4.33 3.98 -0.74
CA PHE A 18 -4.06 4.02 -2.17
C PHE A 18 -2.85 4.92 -2.43
N ILE A 19 -1.90 4.51 -3.27
CA ILE A 19 -0.75 5.33 -3.67
C ILE A 19 -0.78 5.53 -5.18
N HIS A 20 -1.11 6.74 -5.63
CA HIS A 20 -1.38 7.01 -7.06
C HIS A 20 -0.89 8.38 -7.51
N LYS A 21 -0.20 8.44 -8.66
CA LYS A 21 0.14 9.70 -9.33
C LYS A 21 -0.81 9.98 -10.49
N GLY A 22 -1.10 11.24 -10.74
CA GLY A 22 -2.07 11.66 -11.74
C GLY A 22 -3.49 11.39 -11.30
N ASN A 23 -4.45 11.72 -12.15
CA ASN A 23 -5.86 11.48 -11.90
C ASN A 23 -6.47 10.57 -12.96
N SER A 24 -6.07 9.30 -12.95
CA SER A 24 -6.58 8.28 -13.86
C SER A 24 -8.10 8.18 -13.82
N TRP A 25 -8.72 7.87 -14.95
CA TRP A 25 -10.18 7.80 -15.09
C TRP A 25 -10.84 6.78 -14.14
N TYR A 26 -10.13 5.70 -13.78
CA TYR A 26 -10.63 4.64 -12.91
C TYR A 26 -10.56 4.98 -11.41
N LEU A 27 -9.64 5.87 -11.02
CA LEU A 27 -9.40 6.21 -9.61
C LEU A 27 -10.66 6.62 -8.84
N PRO A 28 -11.56 7.50 -9.34
CA PRO A 28 -12.77 7.84 -8.61
C PRO A 28 -13.70 6.64 -8.37
N TYR A 29 -13.70 5.65 -9.27
CA TYR A 29 -14.54 4.45 -9.13
C TYR A 29 -13.98 3.53 -8.05
N ALA A 30 -12.66 3.31 -8.04
CA ALA A 30 -11.99 2.53 -6.99
C ALA A 30 -12.21 3.15 -5.60
N LEU A 31 -11.97 4.46 -5.45
CA LEU A 31 -12.13 5.17 -4.19
C LEU A 31 -13.59 5.17 -3.68
N ASN A 32 -14.56 5.44 -4.55
CA ASN A 32 -15.97 5.39 -4.16
C ASN A 32 -16.38 3.97 -3.74
N GLN A 33 -15.96 2.96 -4.52
CA GLN A 33 -16.35 1.58 -4.26
C GLN A 33 -15.75 1.07 -2.94
N VAL A 34 -14.48 1.35 -2.64
CA VAL A 34 -13.88 0.96 -1.36
C VAL A 34 -14.56 1.68 -0.18
N LYS A 35 -14.94 2.97 -0.33
CA LYS A 35 -15.64 3.70 0.73
C LYS A 35 -17.04 3.14 0.99
N LYS A 36 -17.73 2.69 -0.07
CA LYS A 36 -19.04 2.06 0.03
C LYS A 36 -18.98 0.71 0.74
N SER A 37 -18.00 -0.13 0.42
CA SER A 37 -17.86 -1.47 1.01
C SER A 37 -17.21 -1.46 2.39
N ASN A 38 -16.41 -0.43 2.70
CA ASN A 38 -15.67 -0.28 3.95
C ASN A 38 -15.99 1.07 4.63
N PRO A 39 -17.25 1.32 5.01
CA PRO A 39 -17.67 2.64 5.51
C PRO A 39 -16.93 3.08 6.76
N ASN A 40 -16.54 2.11 7.60
CA ASN A 40 -15.86 2.30 8.87
C ASN A 40 -14.32 2.30 8.75
N ALA A 41 -13.75 1.96 7.60
CA ALA A 41 -12.30 1.99 7.41
C ALA A 41 -11.80 3.43 7.25
N ASN A 42 -10.54 3.65 7.65
CA ASN A 42 -9.80 4.85 7.35
C ASN A 42 -9.19 4.72 5.95
N ILE A 43 -9.78 5.40 4.97
CA ILE A 43 -9.37 5.32 3.56
C ILE A 43 -8.56 6.56 3.20
N ILE A 44 -7.33 6.32 2.75
CA ILE A 44 -6.34 7.34 2.48
C ILE A 44 -5.88 7.23 1.02
N LEU A 45 -5.73 8.39 0.35
CA LEU A 45 -5.04 8.51 -0.92
C LEU A 45 -3.74 9.28 -0.71
N LEU A 46 -2.60 8.61 -0.89
CA LEU A 46 -1.32 9.27 -1.11
C LEU A 46 -1.24 9.58 -2.60
N GLY A 47 -1.31 10.85 -2.94
CA GLY A 47 -1.34 11.28 -4.33
C GLY A 47 -0.55 12.53 -4.63
N ASP A 48 -0.93 13.22 -5.69
CA ASP A 48 -0.37 14.52 -6.07
C ASP A 48 -1.50 15.55 -6.21
N GLU A 49 -1.15 16.79 -6.53
CA GLU A 49 -2.13 17.87 -6.66
C GLU A 49 -3.24 17.56 -7.66
N SER A 50 -2.98 16.75 -8.69
CA SER A 50 -3.98 16.47 -9.73
C SER A 50 -5.14 15.60 -9.23
N ASN A 51 -4.94 14.85 -8.14
CA ASN A 51 -5.92 13.95 -7.55
C ASN A 51 -6.36 14.35 -6.13
N ASN A 52 -5.92 15.52 -5.64
CA ASN A 52 -6.41 16.14 -4.41
C ASN A 52 -7.76 16.84 -4.61
N LYS A 53 -8.80 16.07 -4.96
CA LYS A 53 -10.14 16.61 -5.27
C LYS A 53 -11.30 15.75 -4.80
N TYR A 54 -11.03 14.67 -4.09
CA TYR A 54 -12.04 13.73 -3.61
C TYR A 54 -12.40 14.06 -2.15
N PRO A 55 -13.47 14.84 -1.89
CA PRO A 55 -13.76 15.34 -0.54
C PRO A 55 -14.12 14.23 0.46
N PHE A 56 -14.41 13.02 -0.03
CA PHE A 56 -14.79 11.85 0.76
C PHE A 56 -13.60 10.95 1.13
N ILE A 57 -12.37 11.28 0.69
CA ILE A 57 -11.14 10.54 0.97
C ILE A 57 -10.14 11.47 1.65
N LYS A 58 -9.39 10.94 2.64
CA LYS A 58 -8.27 11.67 3.22
C LYS A 58 -7.10 11.67 2.24
N HIS A 59 -6.68 12.85 1.80
CA HIS A 59 -5.57 12.99 0.85
C HIS A 59 -4.29 13.44 1.55
N PHE A 60 -3.16 12.92 1.09
CA PHE A 60 -1.83 13.43 1.42
C PHE A 60 -0.96 13.46 0.17
N LEU A 61 -0.01 14.39 0.13
CA LEU A 61 0.95 14.49 -0.96
C LEU A 61 2.03 13.41 -0.83
N ILE A 62 2.27 12.67 -1.91
CA ILE A 62 3.37 11.69 -2.02
C ILE A 62 4.72 12.36 -1.78
N SER A 63 4.88 13.62 -2.19
CA SER A 63 6.12 14.38 -2.04
C SER A 63 6.60 14.47 -0.59
N ASP A 64 5.68 14.44 0.37
CA ASP A 64 5.99 14.56 1.80
C ASP A 64 6.60 13.27 2.37
N TYR A 65 6.50 12.16 1.64
CA TYR A 65 6.92 10.81 2.04
C TYR A 65 7.78 10.13 0.96
N SER A 66 8.57 10.91 0.22
CA SER A 66 9.33 10.41 -0.94
C SER A 66 10.86 10.43 -0.74
N LYS A 67 11.37 10.57 0.49
CA LYS A 67 12.81 10.75 0.69
C LYS A 67 13.61 9.50 0.31
N ALA A 68 13.26 8.33 0.85
CA ALA A 68 13.88 7.06 0.54
C ALA A 68 13.58 6.62 -0.90
N ALA A 69 12.37 6.91 -1.41
CA ALA A 69 12.04 6.71 -2.82
C ALA A 69 12.95 7.52 -3.77
N GLY A 70 13.29 8.75 -3.39
CA GLY A 70 14.26 9.59 -4.08
C GLY A 70 15.67 9.01 -4.03
N SER A 71 16.13 8.55 -2.86
CA SER A 71 17.43 7.88 -2.72
C SER A 71 17.52 6.62 -3.59
N PHE A 72 16.46 5.80 -3.63
CA PHE A 72 16.42 4.59 -4.45
C PHE A 72 16.51 4.90 -5.96
N SER A 73 15.93 6.01 -6.43
CA SER A 73 15.97 6.40 -7.84
C SER A 73 17.40 6.57 -8.39
N LEU A 74 18.37 6.89 -7.52
CA LEU A 74 19.76 7.09 -7.90
C LEU A 74 20.49 5.78 -8.23
N ILE A 75 20.06 4.67 -7.64
CA ILE A 75 20.65 3.33 -7.83
C ILE A 75 19.82 2.44 -8.77
N TYR A 76 18.59 2.85 -9.06
CA TYR A 76 17.67 2.08 -9.88
C TYR A 76 18.22 1.83 -11.30
N LYS A 77 18.04 0.59 -11.76
CA LYS A 77 18.33 0.13 -13.12
C LYS A 77 17.07 -0.45 -13.73
N HIS A 78 16.73 0.02 -14.91
CA HIS A 78 15.51 -0.40 -15.59
C HIS A 78 15.76 -1.65 -16.43
N PHE A 79 14.97 -2.69 -16.15
CA PHE A 79 15.06 -3.99 -16.83
C PHE A 79 13.73 -4.41 -17.46
N SER A 80 12.60 -3.77 -17.11
CA SER A 80 11.31 -4.04 -17.71
C SER A 80 11.19 -3.48 -19.13
N THR A 81 10.25 -4.03 -19.89
CA THR A 81 9.80 -3.47 -21.17
C THR A 81 8.77 -2.35 -21.00
N THR A 82 8.28 -2.14 -19.77
CA THR A 82 7.35 -1.06 -19.43
C THR A 82 8.06 0.30 -19.41
N ASN A 83 7.31 1.39 -19.26
CA ASN A 83 7.92 2.72 -19.17
C ASN A 83 8.79 2.84 -17.90
N TYR A 84 10.00 3.40 -18.04
CA TYR A 84 10.94 3.65 -16.93
C TYR A 84 10.28 4.29 -15.71
N GLN A 85 9.52 5.37 -15.89
CA GLN A 85 8.90 6.11 -14.79
C GLN A 85 7.79 5.29 -14.12
N HIS A 86 7.09 4.47 -14.91
CA HIS A 86 6.05 3.59 -14.41
C HIS A 86 6.64 2.49 -13.52
N GLU A 87 7.66 1.77 -14.00
CA GLU A 87 8.30 0.71 -13.20
C GLU A 87 8.99 1.28 -11.96
N LEU A 88 9.76 2.38 -12.11
CA LEU A 88 10.40 3.03 -10.98
C LEU A 88 9.35 3.44 -9.93
N PHE A 89 8.23 4.03 -10.34
CA PHE A 89 7.19 4.41 -9.40
C PHE A 89 6.58 3.19 -8.69
N CYS A 90 6.33 2.09 -9.42
CA CYS A 90 5.85 0.85 -8.81
C CYS A 90 6.74 0.36 -7.66
N ILE A 91 8.06 0.49 -7.79
CA ILE A 91 9.02 0.16 -6.73
C ILE A 91 9.03 1.24 -5.63
N GLN A 92 9.01 2.52 -6.01
CA GLN A 92 9.00 3.65 -5.07
C GLN A 92 7.80 3.62 -4.12
N ARG A 93 6.65 3.07 -4.53
CA ARG A 93 5.45 2.92 -3.68
C ARG A 93 5.76 2.22 -2.35
N TRP A 94 6.69 1.25 -2.33
CA TRP A 94 7.09 0.56 -1.10
C TRP A 94 7.74 1.49 -0.08
N PHE A 95 8.65 2.34 -0.55
CA PHE A 95 9.35 3.32 0.28
C PHE A 95 8.40 4.44 0.75
N ILE A 96 7.53 4.91 -0.14
CA ILE A 96 6.52 5.92 0.18
C ILE A 96 5.55 5.41 1.25
N TRP A 97 5.12 4.16 1.11
CA TRP A 97 4.25 3.51 2.09
C TRP A 97 4.93 3.44 3.46
N LEU A 98 6.20 3.05 3.50
CA LEU A 98 6.96 2.95 4.75
C LEU A 98 7.08 4.30 5.46
N GLU A 99 7.50 5.34 4.75
CA GLU A 99 7.66 6.68 5.33
C GLU A 99 6.33 7.23 5.84
N PHE A 100 5.24 6.99 5.11
CA PHE A 100 3.91 7.37 5.56
C PHE A 100 3.51 6.63 6.85
N MET A 101 3.69 5.30 6.89
CA MET A 101 3.37 4.52 8.09
C MET A 101 4.17 4.99 9.31
N GLN A 102 5.45 5.29 9.14
CA GLN A 102 6.33 5.80 10.20
C GLN A 102 5.85 7.18 10.69
N ALA A 103 5.58 8.11 9.78
CA ALA A 103 5.16 9.47 10.12
C ALA A 103 3.82 9.52 10.88
N HIS A 104 2.93 8.55 10.63
CA HIS A 104 1.59 8.48 11.23
C HIS A 104 1.45 7.37 12.29
N ASN A 105 2.54 6.70 12.68
CA ASN A 105 2.56 5.59 13.63
C ASN A 105 1.56 4.46 13.30
N LEU A 106 1.42 4.12 12.02
CA LEU A 106 0.49 3.08 11.54
C LEU A 106 1.17 1.72 11.49
N ASN A 107 0.53 0.68 12.02
CA ASN A 107 1.06 -0.69 11.98
C ASN A 107 0.24 -1.60 11.08
N SER A 108 -1.10 -1.53 11.15
CA SER A 108 -2.01 -2.33 10.34
C SER A 108 -2.55 -1.53 9.14
N VAL A 109 -2.10 -1.90 7.93
CA VAL A 109 -2.47 -1.21 6.69
C VAL A 109 -2.62 -2.21 5.54
N MET A 110 -3.67 -2.03 4.73
CA MET A 110 -3.82 -2.65 3.42
C MET A 110 -3.48 -1.64 2.31
N LEU A 111 -2.66 -2.06 1.35
CA LEU A 111 -2.33 -1.37 0.12
C LEU A 111 -2.92 -2.14 -1.07
N PRO A 112 -4.11 -1.77 -1.58
CA PRO A 112 -4.61 -2.26 -2.85
C PRO A 112 -3.90 -1.60 -4.04
N ASP A 113 -3.92 -2.28 -5.19
CA ASP A 113 -3.69 -1.59 -6.46
C ASP A 113 -4.83 -0.60 -6.76
N THR A 114 -4.48 0.50 -7.41
CA THR A 114 -5.36 1.67 -7.58
C THR A 114 -6.44 1.50 -8.62
N ASP A 115 -6.37 0.44 -9.42
CA ASP A 115 -7.35 0.01 -10.42
C ASP A 115 -8.20 -1.18 -9.96
N VAL A 116 -8.10 -1.58 -8.68
CA VAL A 116 -8.90 -2.66 -8.09
C VAL A 116 -10.16 -2.13 -7.42
N LEU A 117 -11.30 -2.79 -7.70
CA LEU A 117 -12.57 -2.55 -7.01
C LEU A 117 -12.74 -3.52 -5.84
N ILE A 118 -13.00 -2.97 -4.64
CA ILE A 118 -13.23 -3.77 -3.43
C ILE A 118 -14.73 -3.79 -3.11
N PHE A 119 -15.35 -4.96 -3.20
CA PHE A 119 -16.80 -5.14 -2.99
C PHE A 119 -17.18 -5.59 -1.59
N GLN A 120 -16.21 -5.97 -0.76
CA GLN A 120 -16.46 -6.50 0.58
C GLN A 120 -15.78 -5.65 1.66
N ASP A 121 -16.30 -5.76 2.88
CA ASP A 121 -15.67 -5.20 4.07
C ASP A 121 -14.41 -6.01 4.40
N VAL A 122 -13.24 -5.43 4.11
CA VAL A 122 -11.93 -6.08 4.30
C VAL A 122 -11.59 -6.25 5.77
N THR A 123 -12.22 -5.49 6.65
CA THR A 123 -12.00 -5.60 8.10
C THR A 123 -12.27 -7.03 8.55
N ARG A 124 -13.39 -7.62 8.08
CA ARG A 124 -13.83 -8.99 8.38
C ARG A 124 -12.81 -10.06 8.01
N TYR A 125 -12.03 -9.81 6.97
CA TYR A 125 -10.98 -10.74 6.55
C TYR A 125 -9.80 -10.69 7.51
N TYR A 126 -9.42 -9.49 7.96
CA TYR A 126 -8.22 -9.28 8.76
C TYR A 126 -8.41 -9.43 10.27
N GLU A 127 -9.65 -9.52 10.78
CA GLU A 127 -9.92 -9.71 12.23
C GLU A 127 -9.24 -10.95 12.81
N ASN A 128 -9.11 -12.00 11.99
CA ASN A 128 -8.61 -13.31 12.40
C ASN A 128 -7.35 -13.73 11.64
N VAL A 129 -6.80 -12.84 10.82
CA VAL A 129 -5.47 -13.08 10.26
C VAL A 129 -4.49 -13.09 11.43
N GLU A 130 -3.62 -14.09 11.50
CA GLU A 130 -2.56 -14.14 12.51
C GLU A 130 -1.23 -13.68 11.92
N GLU A 131 -1.02 -13.92 10.63
CA GLU A 131 0.21 -13.54 9.95
C GLU A 131 0.40 -12.02 9.93
N ASP A 132 1.65 -11.60 10.00
CA ASP A 132 2.00 -10.18 10.02
C ASP A 132 2.07 -9.55 8.62
N PHE A 133 1.98 -10.38 7.57
CA PHE A 133 2.24 -10.00 6.20
C PHE A 133 1.51 -10.91 5.20
N HIS A 134 0.71 -10.33 4.31
CA HIS A 134 -0.04 -11.03 3.28
C HIS A 134 0.10 -10.40 1.90
N PHE A 135 0.42 -11.23 0.91
CA PHE A 135 0.23 -10.93 -0.50
C PHE A 135 -0.99 -11.68 -1.01
N THR A 136 -1.93 -10.97 -1.65
CA THR A 136 -2.98 -11.68 -2.38
C THR A 136 -2.56 -11.97 -3.79
N LYS A 137 -2.75 -13.22 -4.19
CA LYS A 137 -2.57 -13.69 -5.55
C LYS A 137 -3.95 -13.77 -6.19
N GLY A 138 -4.21 -12.90 -7.16
CA GLY A 138 -5.36 -13.05 -8.04
C GLY A 138 -5.27 -14.36 -8.83
N SER A 139 -6.39 -14.82 -9.39
CA SER A 139 -6.45 -16.03 -10.24
C SER A 139 -5.49 -15.98 -11.43
N THR A 140 -5.11 -14.77 -11.86
CA THR A 140 -4.20 -14.47 -12.97
C THR A 140 -2.76 -14.19 -12.53
N GLY A 141 -2.44 -14.33 -11.25
CA GLY A 141 -1.10 -14.09 -10.70
C GLY A 141 -0.78 -12.63 -10.40
N TYR A 142 -1.65 -11.68 -10.73
CA TYR A 142 -1.51 -10.29 -10.32
C TYR A 142 -1.74 -10.14 -8.82
N MET A 143 -0.97 -9.25 -8.22
CA MET A 143 -1.08 -8.89 -6.82
C MET A 143 -2.24 -7.91 -6.65
N GLY A 144 -3.34 -8.32 -6.04
CA GLY A 144 -4.51 -7.43 -5.88
C GLY A 144 -4.33 -6.43 -4.75
N PHE A 145 -3.74 -6.89 -3.64
CA PHE A 145 -3.48 -6.09 -2.47
C PHE A 145 -2.40 -6.70 -1.58
N VAL A 146 -1.76 -5.85 -0.80
CA VAL A 146 -0.78 -6.21 0.23
C VAL A 146 -1.35 -5.80 1.57
N TYR A 147 -1.22 -6.65 2.59
CA TYR A 147 -1.56 -6.27 3.96
C TYR A 147 -0.37 -6.51 4.89
N ILE A 148 -0.12 -5.53 5.74
CA ILE A 148 1.00 -5.51 6.68
C ILE A 148 0.46 -5.13 8.06
N LYS A 149 0.87 -5.88 9.10
CA LYS A 149 0.56 -5.58 10.50
C LYS A 149 1.66 -4.87 11.26
N LYS A 150 2.90 -4.91 10.76
CA LYS A 150 4.06 -4.31 11.43
C LYS A 150 4.96 -3.63 10.42
N GLN A 151 5.29 -2.36 10.68
CA GLN A 151 6.22 -1.57 9.86
C GLN A 151 7.57 -2.27 9.64
N PHE A 152 8.00 -3.10 10.61
CA PHE A 152 9.21 -3.90 10.52
C PHE A 152 9.32 -4.71 9.22
N TYR A 153 8.24 -5.37 8.79
CA TYR A 153 8.27 -6.19 7.57
C TYR A 153 8.35 -5.34 6.30
N LEU A 154 7.64 -4.21 6.27
CA LEU A 154 7.74 -3.26 5.17
C LEU A 154 9.15 -2.66 5.06
N ASN A 155 9.79 -2.39 6.20
CA ASN A 155 11.19 -1.96 6.25
C ASN A 155 12.13 -3.05 5.71
N GLN A 156 11.95 -4.32 6.08
CA GLN A 156 12.74 -5.42 5.53
C GLN A 156 12.57 -5.57 4.01
N ILE A 157 11.35 -5.36 3.48
CA ILE A 157 11.12 -5.35 2.03
C ILE A 157 11.90 -4.21 1.36
N CYS A 158 11.83 -3.01 1.90
CA CYS A 158 12.55 -1.85 1.35
C CYS A 158 14.08 -2.06 1.38
N GLN A 159 14.60 -2.65 2.45
CA GLN A 159 16.02 -3.02 2.56
C GLN A 159 16.40 -4.08 1.51
N PHE A 160 15.62 -5.15 1.43
CA PHE A 160 15.83 -6.21 0.44
C PHE A 160 15.84 -5.68 -0.99
N ILE A 161 14.87 -4.83 -1.34
CA ILE A 161 14.80 -4.17 -2.66
C ILE A 161 16.07 -3.37 -2.88
N THR A 162 16.47 -2.51 -1.94
CA THR A 162 17.69 -1.69 -2.06
C THR A 162 18.92 -2.56 -2.31
N ASP A 163 19.08 -3.64 -1.53
CA ASP A 163 20.22 -4.57 -1.65
C ASP A 163 20.30 -5.24 -3.02
N GLN A 164 19.15 -5.51 -3.67
CA GLN A 164 19.16 -6.08 -5.02
C GLN A 164 19.79 -5.14 -6.05
N TYR A 165 19.69 -3.82 -5.84
CA TYR A 165 20.24 -2.81 -6.74
C TYR A 165 21.62 -2.28 -6.33
N SER A 166 22.08 -2.57 -5.11
CA SER A 166 23.33 -2.03 -4.54
C SER A 166 24.62 -2.63 -5.12
N THR A 167 24.59 -3.83 -5.70
CA THR A 167 25.81 -4.49 -6.21
C THR A 167 25.64 -5.06 -7.61
N ALA A 168 26.72 -5.08 -8.38
CA ALA A 168 26.72 -5.70 -9.71
C ALA A 168 26.38 -7.20 -9.67
N SER A 169 26.71 -7.90 -8.58
CA SER A 169 26.36 -9.32 -8.39
C SER A 169 24.86 -9.50 -8.20
N ASN A 170 24.22 -8.67 -7.37
CA ASN A 170 22.77 -8.76 -7.15
C ASN A 170 21.97 -8.29 -8.35
N LEU A 171 22.42 -7.25 -9.05
CA LEU A 171 21.80 -6.79 -10.30
C LEU A 171 21.69 -7.90 -11.35
N LYS A 172 22.65 -8.83 -11.41
CA LYS A 172 22.59 -9.98 -12.32
C LYS A 172 21.47 -10.98 -11.98
N LYS A 173 20.95 -11.00 -10.76
CA LYS A 173 19.89 -11.93 -10.32
C LYS A 173 18.49 -11.44 -10.70
N ILE A 174 18.34 -10.13 -10.91
CA ILE A 174 17.07 -9.48 -11.24
C ILE A 174 16.96 -9.06 -12.71
N ARG A 175 17.99 -9.36 -13.51
CA ARG A 175 17.96 -9.30 -14.98
C ARG A 175 17.44 -10.62 -15.53
#